data_AF-A0A5A7S8X3-F1
#
_entry.id   AF-A0A5A7S8X3-F1
#
_cell.length_a   1.000
_cell.length_b   1.000
_cell.length_c   1.000
_cell.angle_alpha   90.00
_cell.angle_beta   90.00
_cell.angle_gamma   90.00
#
_symmetry.space_group_name_H-M   'P 1'
#
loop_
_entity.id
_entity.type
_entity.pdbx_description
1 polymer ?
#
loop_
_entity_poly.entity_id
_entity_poly.type
_entity_poly.pdbx_seq_one_letter_code
_entity_poly.pdbx_strand_id
1 'polypeptide(L)'
;MTTTKHTMVHRTACSAPADEVFALVRDVTAWPVIFGPTVHMDAVEAGSDGARTRQDMTIWAIAHDTVHSWKSIRNVDDAARTVDFQQVVSPEPLAAMSGSWHVVDSQDGASGCEVILNHTFRLRSDNDADLEYVRKAVDTNSTKELAALRRATGGDGDCFLYEFVDEVDFAGGNPTAPLDFIWDGARWPERLPHVADVTLTSLQDDVQHLAMTTRTADSKEHETMSYRVRLDADRHPTIAYKQTTLPPALVAHAGRWSIAPSTKEAEQWSLRSWHGVLVDIEHCRELLGSPEAGIDEMKRAVRGALGGNSLVTMTAAVGHLQSM
;
A
#
# COMPACT_ATOMS: atom_id res chain seq x y z
N MET A 1 -26.44 -22.50 -17.26
CA MET A 1 -27.18 -21.23 -17.45
C MET A 1 -26.16 -20.11 -17.46
N THR A 2 -26.14 -19.27 -18.49
CA THR A 2 -25.25 -18.10 -18.58
C THR A 2 -25.88 -16.94 -17.83
N THR A 3 -25.26 -16.50 -16.73
CA THR A 3 -25.72 -15.36 -15.93
C THR A 3 -25.47 -14.03 -16.63
N THR A 4 -26.27 -13.01 -16.30
CA THR A 4 -26.25 -11.71 -16.98
C THR A 4 -24.92 -10.98 -16.76
N LYS A 5 -24.34 -10.41 -17.83
CA LYS A 5 -23.15 -9.56 -17.76
C LYS A 5 -23.55 -8.11 -17.50
N HIS A 6 -22.95 -7.51 -16.48
CA HIS A 6 -23.12 -6.11 -16.15
C HIS A 6 -21.80 -5.35 -16.37
N THR A 7 -21.91 -4.11 -16.81
CA THR A 7 -20.76 -3.21 -17.02
C THR A 7 -21.02 -1.86 -16.36
N MET A 8 -19.98 -1.29 -15.77
CA MET A 8 -19.97 0.03 -15.14
C MET A 8 -18.73 0.78 -15.58
N VAL A 9 -18.84 2.10 -15.75
CA VAL A 9 -17.74 2.96 -16.21
C VAL A 9 -17.70 4.20 -15.32
N HIS A 10 -16.51 4.49 -14.80
CA HIS A 10 -16.23 5.66 -14.00
C HIS A 10 -15.08 6.44 -14.64
N ARG A 11 -15.11 7.77 -14.48
CA ARG A 11 -14.13 8.66 -15.09
C ARG A 11 -13.73 9.76 -14.12
N THR A 12 -12.49 10.19 -14.19
CA THR A 12 -12.04 11.45 -13.56
C THR A 12 -11.04 12.15 -14.45
N ALA A 13 -11.08 13.48 -14.43
CA ALA A 13 -10.00 14.30 -14.97
C ALA A 13 -8.86 14.41 -13.94
N CYS A 14 -7.63 14.46 -14.44
CA CYS A 14 -6.41 14.75 -13.71
C CYS A 14 -5.64 15.86 -14.44
N SER A 15 -5.06 16.81 -13.70
CA SER A 15 -4.23 17.87 -14.29
C SER A 15 -2.82 17.40 -14.67
N ALA A 16 -2.37 16.26 -14.13
CA ALA A 16 -1.10 15.65 -14.47
C ALA A 16 -1.10 15.01 -15.88
N PRO A 17 0.07 14.93 -16.55
CA PRO A 17 0.20 14.25 -17.83
C PRO A 17 -0.24 12.78 -17.80
N ALA A 18 -0.80 12.28 -18.90
CA ALA A 18 -1.30 10.92 -19.00
C ALA A 18 -0.26 9.84 -18.65
N ASP A 19 1.01 10.04 -19.04
CA ASP A 19 2.08 9.10 -18.76
C ASP A 19 2.41 9.01 -17.26
N GLU A 20 2.37 10.13 -16.54
CA GLU A 20 2.61 10.17 -15.09
C GLU A 20 1.48 9.47 -14.33
N VAL A 21 0.23 9.72 -14.72
CA VAL A 21 -0.93 9.06 -14.10
C VAL A 21 -0.94 7.56 -14.44
N PHE A 22 -0.62 7.20 -15.67
CA PHE A 22 -0.53 5.80 -16.09
C PHE A 22 0.59 5.06 -15.36
N ALA A 23 1.73 5.71 -15.09
CA ALA A 23 2.81 5.12 -14.31
C ALA A 23 2.35 4.64 -12.92
N LEU A 24 1.43 5.36 -12.25
CA LEU A 24 0.86 4.93 -10.97
C LEU A 24 -0.11 3.75 -11.09
N VAL A 25 -0.88 3.68 -12.18
CA VAL A 25 -1.75 2.52 -12.46
C VAL A 25 -0.90 1.28 -12.79
N ARG A 26 0.19 1.51 -13.53
CA ARG A 26 1.15 0.49 -13.94
C ARG A 26 1.95 -0.02 -12.75
N ASP A 27 2.46 0.84 -11.87
CA ASP A 27 3.28 0.43 -10.74
C ASP A 27 2.44 0.06 -9.51
N VAL A 28 2.16 -1.22 -9.36
CA VAL A 28 1.39 -1.74 -8.21
C VAL A 28 2.13 -1.62 -6.89
N THR A 29 3.44 -1.38 -6.89
CA THR A 29 4.22 -1.34 -5.66
C THR A 29 3.90 -0.11 -4.82
N ALA A 30 3.41 0.97 -5.46
CA ALA A 30 2.94 2.21 -4.82
C ALA A 30 1.46 2.14 -4.38
N TRP A 31 0.69 1.15 -4.83
CA TRP A 31 -0.74 1.04 -4.55
C TRP A 31 -1.09 0.98 -3.06
N PRO A 32 -0.29 0.36 -2.17
CA PRO A 32 -0.56 0.44 -0.74
C PRO A 32 -0.56 1.85 -0.18
N VAL A 33 0.08 2.82 -0.84
CA VAL A 33 0.03 4.23 -0.45
C VAL A 33 -1.16 4.93 -1.11
N ILE A 34 -1.40 4.66 -2.39
CA ILE A 34 -2.40 5.35 -3.21
C ILE A 34 -3.81 4.87 -2.85
N PHE A 35 -4.06 3.57 -2.90
CA PHE A 35 -5.40 3.01 -2.70
C PHE A 35 -5.61 2.67 -1.22
N GLY A 36 -6.54 3.40 -0.60
CA GLY A 36 -6.78 3.38 0.84
C GLY A 36 -6.85 1.98 1.48
N PRO A 37 -7.64 1.04 0.94
CA PRO A 37 -7.77 -0.30 1.51
C PRO A 37 -6.53 -1.19 1.34
N THR A 38 -5.67 -0.92 0.36
CA THR A 38 -4.59 -1.82 -0.03
C THR A 38 -3.47 -1.82 1.03
N VAL A 39 -3.17 -2.98 1.58
CA VAL A 39 -2.07 -3.21 2.54
C VAL A 39 -0.80 -3.62 1.82
N HIS A 40 -0.93 -4.54 0.86
CA HIS A 40 0.18 -5.06 0.10
C HIS A 40 -0.26 -5.52 -1.29
N MET A 41 0.70 -5.55 -2.21
CA MET A 41 0.54 -6.00 -3.57
C MET A 41 1.81 -6.70 -4.00
N ASP A 42 1.66 -7.91 -4.50
CA ASP A 42 2.73 -8.61 -5.22
C ASP A 42 2.29 -8.77 -6.67
N ALA A 43 3.17 -8.45 -7.61
CA ALA A 43 2.98 -8.76 -9.02
C ALA A 43 4.23 -9.40 -9.59
N VAL A 44 4.03 -10.49 -10.31
CA VAL A 44 5.09 -11.22 -11.00
C VAL A 44 4.79 -11.19 -12.49
N GLU A 45 5.76 -10.78 -13.29
CA GLU A 45 5.65 -10.91 -14.73
C GLU A 45 5.59 -12.38 -15.13
N ALA A 46 4.53 -12.75 -15.83
CA ALA A 46 4.26 -14.12 -16.26
C ALA A 46 4.54 -14.33 -17.76
N GLY A 47 4.85 -13.26 -18.49
CA GLY A 47 5.21 -13.29 -19.90
C GLY A 47 4.83 -12.00 -20.64
N SER A 48 5.32 -11.88 -21.87
CA SER A 48 4.99 -10.78 -22.78
C SER A 48 4.77 -11.31 -24.19
N ASP A 49 3.83 -10.71 -24.92
CA ASP A 49 3.61 -10.96 -26.36
C ASP A 49 4.23 -9.87 -27.25
N GLY A 50 5.07 -9.01 -26.67
CA GLY A 50 5.72 -7.87 -27.32
C GLY A 50 4.92 -6.56 -27.22
N ALA A 51 3.60 -6.62 -27.33
CA ALA A 51 2.73 -5.44 -27.17
C ALA A 51 2.23 -5.28 -25.74
N ARG A 52 2.03 -6.41 -25.04
CA ARG A 52 1.46 -6.46 -23.70
C ARG A 52 2.32 -7.31 -22.78
N THR A 53 2.32 -6.92 -21.52
CA THR A 53 2.96 -7.68 -20.44
C THR A 53 1.90 -8.24 -19.52
N ARG A 54 1.85 -9.57 -19.41
CA ARG A 54 0.97 -10.26 -18.47
C ARG A 54 1.65 -10.34 -17.11
N GLN A 55 0.91 -9.95 -16.07
CA GLN A 55 1.35 -10.05 -14.68
C GLN A 55 0.31 -10.82 -13.86
N ASP A 56 0.80 -11.75 -13.06
CA ASP A 56 0.01 -12.45 -12.04
C ASP A 56 0.20 -11.73 -10.72
N MET A 57 -0.91 -11.33 -10.11
CA MET A 57 -0.93 -10.39 -8.99
C MET A 57 -1.69 -10.99 -7.81
N THR A 58 -1.21 -10.73 -6.60
CA THR A 58 -1.94 -10.97 -5.36
C THR A 58 -2.11 -9.64 -4.65
N ILE A 59 -3.35 -9.37 -4.22
CA ILE A 59 -3.74 -8.16 -3.51
C ILE A 59 -4.07 -8.54 -2.08
N TRP A 60 -3.60 -7.75 -1.11
CA TRP A 60 -4.05 -7.78 0.27
C TRP A 60 -4.68 -6.44 0.61
N ALA A 61 -5.96 -6.44 1.00
CA ALA A 61 -6.68 -5.21 1.32
C ALA A 61 -7.59 -5.36 2.54
N ILE A 62 -7.78 -4.25 3.24
CA ILE A 62 -8.67 -4.14 4.38
C ILE A 62 -10.11 -4.13 3.88
N ALA A 63 -10.92 -5.09 4.33
CA ALA A 63 -12.37 -5.08 4.17
C ALA A 63 -13.02 -5.79 5.37
N HIS A 64 -14.19 -5.30 5.81
CA HIS A 64 -14.92 -5.83 6.96
C HIS A 64 -14.04 -6.04 8.21
N ASP A 65 -13.25 -5.01 8.55
CA ASP A 65 -12.37 -4.95 9.72
C ASP A 65 -11.26 -6.02 9.79
N THR A 66 -10.96 -6.70 8.68
CA THR A 66 -9.83 -7.62 8.52
C THR A 66 -9.12 -7.38 7.19
N VAL A 67 -7.97 -8.04 6.99
CA VAL A 67 -7.33 -8.11 5.67
C VAL A 67 -7.79 -9.36 4.94
N HIS A 68 -8.15 -9.18 3.67
CA HIS A 68 -8.45 -10.25 2.73
C HIS A 68 -7.43 -10.25 1.61
N SER A 69 -7.17 -11.42 1.03
CA SER A 69 -6.33 -11.54 -0.16
C SER A 69 -7.06 -12.20 -1.33
N TRP A 70 -6.70 -11.78 -2.53
CA TRP A 70 -7.19 -12.41 -3.76
C TRP A 70 -6.17 -12.30 -4.88
N LYS A 71 -6.27 -13.23 -5.83
CA LYS A 71 -5.44 -13.25 -7.04
C LYS A 71 -6.14 -12.54 -8.19
N SER A 72 -5.38 -11.78 -8.95
CA SER A 72 -5.81 -11.12 -10.17
C SER A 72 -4.76 -11.33 -11.26
N ILE A 73 -5.21 -11.44 -12.50
CA ILE A 73 -4.34 -11.39 -13.68
C ILE A 73 -4.53 -10.00 -14.29
N ARG A 74 -3.45 -9.40 -14.79
CA ARG A 74 -3.54 -8.15 -15.54
C ARG A 74 -2.64 -8.17 -16.77
N ASN A 75 -3.08 -7.48 -17.82
CA ASN A 75 -2.31 -7.26 -19.04
C ASN A 75 -2.08 -5.78 -19.20
N VAL A 76 -0.82 -5.38 -19.19
CA VAL A 76 -0.40 -3.97 -19.31
C VAL A 76 0.00 -3.70 -20.75
N ASP A 77 -0.55 -2.66 -21.33
CA ASP A 77 -0.17 -2.11 -22.64
C ASP A 77 0.36 -0.70 -22.43
N ASP A 78 1.69 -0.57 -22.37
CA ASP A 78 2.38 0.68 -22.08
C ASP A 78 2.14 1.73 -23.17
N ALA A 79 2.09 1.30 -24.44
CA ALA A 79 1.89 2.19 -25.58
C ALA A 79 0.46 2.75 -25.64
N ALA A 80 -0.53 1.92 -25.31
CA ALA A 80 -1.94 2.33 -25.29
C ALA A 80 -2.36 2.97 -23.95
N ARG A 81 -1.50 2.96 -22.92
CA ARG A 81 -1.83 3.35 -21.53
C ARG A 81 -3.08 2.63 -21.02
N THR A 82 -3.09 1.31 -21.19
CA THR A 82 -4.20 0.46 -20.73
C THR A 82 -3.74 -0.67 -19.82
N VAL A 83 -4.59 -1.03 -18.86
CA VAL A 83 -4.41 -2.23 -18.03
C VAL A 83 -5.75 -2.97 -17.96
N ASP A 84 -5.85 -4.11 -18.64
CA ASP A 84 -6.97 -5.04 -18.44
C ASP A 84 -6.69 -5.89 -17.20
N PHE A 85 -7.69 -6.11 -16.35
CA PHE A 85 -7.54 -6.96 -15.16
C PHE A 85 -8.73 -7.90 -14.96
N GLN A 86 -8.47 -9.04 -14.32
CA GLN A 86 -9.49 -10.03 -13.99
C GLN A 86 -9.15 -10.76 -12.69
N GLN A 87 -10.13 -10.86 -11.78
CA GLN A 87 -10.00 -11.71 -10.60
C GLN A 87 -9.97 -13.19 -11.02
N VAL A 88 -9.00 -13.93 -10.47
CA VAL A 88 -8.86 -15.37 -10.72
C VAL A 88 -9.99 -16.16 -10.05
N VAL A 89 -10.29 -15.79 -8.80
CA VAL A 89 -11.43 -16.32 -8.04
C VAL A 89 -12.20 -15.14 -7.51
N SER A 90 -13.49 -15.06 -7.86
CA SER A 90 -14.38 -14.03 -7.34
C SER A 90 -15.17 -14.56 -6.14
N PRO A 91 -15.24 -13.79 -5.04
CA PRO A 91 -16.02 -14.15 -3.86
C PRO A 91 -17.52 -14.10 -4.19
N GLU A 92 -18.35 -14.84 -3.45
CA GLU A 92 -19.80 -14.68 -3.57
C GLU A 92 -20.23 -13.23 -3.24
N PRO A 93 -21.25 -12.69 -3.94
CA PRO A 93 -22.13 -13.33 -4.93
C PRO A 93 -21.60 -13.35 -6.38
N LEU A 94 -20.35 -12.90 -6.61
CA LEU A 94 -19.77 -12.80 -7.94
C LEU A 94 -19.39 -14.18 -8.51
N ALA A 95 -19.74 -14.39 -9.78
CA ALA A 95 -19.22 -15.48 -10.60
C ALA A 95 -17.96 -15.07 -11.37
N ALA A 96 -17.83 -13.78 -11.69
CA ALA A 96 -16.64 -13.21 -12.33
C ALA A 96 -16.60 -11.70 -12.10
N MET A 97 -15.39 -11.15 -11.96
CA MET A 97 -15.09 -9.72 -11.92
C MET A 97 -13.86 -9.43 -12.77
N SER A 98 -13.99 -8.50 -13.71
CA SER A 98 -12.91 -7.99 -14.55
C SER A 98 -13.09 -6.50 -14.77
N GLY A 99 -12.08 -5.85 -15.35
CA GLY A 99 -12.16 -4.44 -15.65
C GLY A 99 -11.00 -3.98 -16.49
N SER A 100 -10.96 -2.68 -16.74
CA SER A 100 -9.85 -2.05 -17.44
C SER A 100 -9.61 -0.63 -16.98
N TRP A 101 -8.34 -0.27 -16.87
CA TRP A 101 -7.89 1.11 -16.74
C TRP A 101 -7.49 1.64 -18.11
N HIS A 102 -7.87 2.86 -18.42
CA HIS A 102 -7.39 3.60 -19.58
C HIS A 102 -7.02 5.02 -19.16
N VAL A 103 -5.86 5.50 -19.58
CA VAL A 103 -5.45 6.88 -19.36
C VAL A 103 -5.24 7.56 -20.71
N VAL A 104 -6.11 8.51 -21.02
CA VAL A 104 -6.13 9.22 -22.30
C VAL A 104 -5.82 10.69 -22.10
N ASP A 105 -5.17 11.32 -23.06
CA ASP A 105 -4.93 12.76 -23.02
C ASP A 105 -6.25 13.53 -22.99
N SER A 106 -6.27 14.71 -22.35
CA SER A 106 -7.50 15.50 -22.24
C SER A 106 -8.05 15.88 -23.61
N GLN A 107 -9.36 15.67 -23.81
CA GLN A 107 -10.02 15.97 -25.08
C GLN A 107 -10.26 17.47 -25.32
N ASP A 108 -10.16 18.30 -24.28
CA ASP A 108 -10.39 19.74 -24.33
C ASP A 108 -9.13 20.56 -24.65
N GLY A 109 -7.98 19.90 -24.86
CA GLY A 109 -6.71 20.55 -25.17
C GLY A 109 -6.02 21.22 -23.98
N ALA A 110 -6.55 21.09 -22.76
CA ALA A 110 -5.85 21.49 -21.55
C ALA A 110 -4.70 20.52 -21.23
N SER A 111 -3.69 20.98 -20.48
CA SER A 111 -2.68 20.09 -19.89
C SER A 111 -3.36 19.17 -18.88
N GLY A 112 -3.33 17.86 -19.13
CA GLY A 112 -3.93 16.86 -18.25
C GLY A 112 -4.37 15.60 -18.98
N CYS A 113 -5.07 14.73 -18.28
CA CYS A 113 -5.60 13.48 -18.80
C CYS A 113 -6.98 13.13 -18.21
N GLU A 114 -7.68 12.21 -18.87
CA GLU A 114 -8.84 11.52 -18.32
C GLU A 114 -8.46 10.07 -17.97
N VAL A 115 -8.79 9.65 -16.75
CA VAL A 115 -8.67 8.25 -16.30
C VAL A 115 -10.04 7.61 -16.37
N ILE A 116 -10.13 6.48 -17.05
CA ILE A 116 -11.36 5.71 -17.24
C ILE A 116 -11.16 4.35 -16.57
N LEU A 117 -12.05 4.01 -15.64
CA LEU A 117 -12.09 2.72 -14.96
C LEU A 117 -13.37 2.00 -15.36
N ASN A 118 -13.23 0.89 -16.07
CA ASN A 118 -14.34 0.01 -16.43
C ASN A 118 -14.37 -1.20 -15.51
N HIS A 119 -15.56 -1.60 -15.10
CA HIS A 119 -15.81 -2.88 -14.45
C HIS A 119 -16.81 -3.70 -15.25
N THR A 120 -16.58 -4.99 -15.31
CA THR A 120 -17.47 -5.99 -15.87
C THR A 120 -17.61 -7.12 -14.85
N PHE A 121 -18.84 -7.47 -14.50
CA PHE A 121 -19.08 -8.56 -13.57
C PHE A 121 -20.30 -9.39 -13.94
N ARG A 122 -20.34 -10.60 -13.38
CA ARG A 122 -21.48 -11.53 -13.45
C ARG A 122 -21.74 -12.07 -12.05
N LEU A 123 -23.00 -12.25 -11.70
CA LEU A 123 -23.40 -12.93 -10.47
C LEU A 123 -23.50 -14.44 -10.70
N ARG A 124 -23.48 -15.21 -9.61
CA ARG A 124 -23.73 -16.66 -9.64
C ARG A 124 -25.21 -17.00 -9.84
N SER A 125 -26.07 -16.14 -9.32
CA SER A 125 -27.53 -16.16 -9.51
C SER A 125 -28.01 -14.76 -9.86
N ASP A 126 -29.01 -14.68 -10.74
CA ASP A 126 -29.65 -13.42 -11.08
C ASP A 126 -30.61 -13.02 -9.92
N ASN A 127 -30.05 -12.39 -8.89
CA ASN A 127 -30.75 -11.86 -7.72
C ASN A 127 -30.57 -10.33 -7.69
N ASP A 128 -31.69 -9.60 -7.68
CA ASP A 128 -31.68 -8.13 -7.71
C ASP A 128 -31.00 -7.51 -6.49
N ALA A 129 -31.15 -8.11 -5.30
CA ALA A 129 -30.52 -7.61 -4.08
C ALA A 129 -28.99 -7.74 -4.13
N ASP A 130 -28.49 -8.88 -4.61
CA ASP A 130 -27.05 -9.11 -4.82
C ASP A 130 -26.50 -8.18 -5.89
N LEU A 131 -27.27 -7.94 -6.96
CA LEU A 131 -26.91 -7.01 -8.03
C LEU A 131 -26.78 -5.57 -7.52
N GLU A 132 -27.76 -5.11 -6.74
CA GLU A 132 -27.72 -3.76 -6.15
C GLU A 132 -26.54 -3.62 -5.18
N TYR A 133 -26.31 -4.63 -4.33
CA TYR A 133 -25.17 -4.67 -3.42
C TYR A 133 -23.84 -4.56 -4.17
N VAL A 134 -23.62 -5.39 -5.19
CA VAL A 134 -22.39 -5.37 -6.00
C VAL A 134 -22.23 -4.06 -6.75
N ARG A 135 -23.30 -3.52 -7.36
CA ARG A 135 -23.24 -2.21 -8.06
C ARG A 135 -22.82 -1.10 -7.12
N LYS A 136 -23.40 -1.04 -5.92
CA LYS A 136 -23.04 -0.04 -4.92
C LYS A 136 -21.60 -0.18 -4.45
N ALA A 137 -21.12 -1.41 -4.26
CA ALA A 137 -19.74 -1.68 -3.88
C ALA A 137 -18.76 -1.24 -4.99
N VAL A 138 -19.02 -1.63 -6.24
CA VAL A 138 -18.21 -1.23 -7.41
C VAL A 138 -18.21 0.28 -7.58
N ASP A 139 -19.36 0.94 -7.47
CA ASP A 139 -19.48 2.40 -7.59
C ASP A 139 -18.68 3.14 -6.53
N THR A 140 -18.86 2.73 -5.27
CA THR A 140 -18.16 3.32 -4.12
C THR A 140 -16.65 3.14 -4.23
N ASN A 141 -16.19 1.93 -4.60
CA ASN A 141 -14.77 1.64 -4.71
C ASN A 141 -14.14 2.38 -5.89
N SER A 142 -14.76 2.34 -7.06
CA SER A 142 -14.24 3.00 -8.27
C SER A 142 -14.10 4.51 -8.08
N THR A 143 -15.10 5.14 -7.45
CA THR A 143 -15.06 6.58 -7.15
C THR A 143 -13.92 6.92 -6.19
N LYS A 144 -13.71 6.11 -5.15
CA LYS A 144 -12.61 6.30 -4.18
C LYS A 144 -11.24 6.09 -4.82
N GLU A 145 -11.08 5.06 -5.66
CA GLU A 145 -9.82 4.77 -6.34
C GLU A 145 -9.44 5.91 -7.31
N LEU A 146 -10.39 6.38 -8.13
CA LEU A 146 -10.14 7.50 -9.04
C LEU A 146 -9.79 8.79 -8.30
N ALA A 147 -10.49 9.10 -7.21
CA ALA A 147 -10.18 10.25 -6.37
C ALA A 147 -8.78 10.14 -5.73
N ALA A 148 -8.38 8.94 -5.32
CA ALA A 148 -7.06 8.69 -4.74
C ALA A 148 -5.93 8.85 -5.76
N LEU A 149 -6.11 8.36 -7.00
CA LEU A 149 -5.16 8.59 -8.09
C LEU A 149 -5.00 10.07 -8.39
N ARG A 150 -6.10 10.83 -8.51
CA ARG A 150 -6.06 12.28 -8.72
C ARG A 150 -5.27 12.99 -7.63
N ARG A 151 -5.45 12.60 -6.37
CA ARG A 151 -4.72 13.19 -5.24
C ARG A 151 -3.22 12.85 -5.28
N ALA A 152 -2.89 11.60 -5.60
CA ALA A 152 -1.50 11.15 -5.66
C ALA A 152 -0.67 11.82 -6.77
N THR A 153 -1.33 12.28 -7.84
CA THR A 153 -0.68 12.94 -8.99
C THR A 153 -0.63 14.47 -8.84
N GLY A 154 -0.95 15.00 -7.65
CA GLY A 154 -0.93 16.45 -7.41
C GLY A 154 -2.03 17.20 -8.15
N GLY A 155 -3.12 16.50 -8.53
CA GLY A 155 -4.25 17.04 -9.29
C GLY A 155 -4.80 18.38 -8.78
N ASP A 156 -4.67 18.60 -7.47
CA ASP A 156 -5.15 19.77 -6.74
C ASP A 156 -4.03 20.53 -5.98
N GLY A 157 -2.74 20.14 -6.13
CA GLY A 157 -1.60 20.86 -5.54
C GLY A 157 -1.31 20.59 -4.05
N ASP A 158 -2.05 19.71 -3.39
CA ASP A 158 -2.04 19.62 -1.92
C ASP A 158 -1.25 18.44 -1.33
N CYS A 159 -0.83 17.47 -2.15
CA CYS A 159 -0.11 16.30 -1.66
C CYS A 159 1.07 15.89 -2.55
N PHE A 160 2.05 15.21 -1.96
CA PHE A 160 3.11 14.53 -2.71
C PHE A 160 3.38 13.13 -2.18
N LEU A 161 3.69 12.21 -3.10
CA LEU A 161 4.15 10.87 -2.77
C LEU A 161 5.63 10.92 -2.37
N TYR A 162 5.98 10.21 -1.30
CA TYR A 162 7.36 10.06 -0.87
C TYR A 162 7.60 8.66 -0.32
N GLU A 163 8.73 8.08 -0.69
CA GLU A 163 9.14 6.77 -0.22
C GLU A 163 10.63 6.77 0.16
N PHE A 164 10.98 5.90 1.10
CA PHE A 164 12.37 5.67 1.51
C PHE A 164 12.51 4.30 2.15
N VAL A 165 13.76 3.81 2.20
CA VAL A 165 14.13 2.55 2.85
C VAL A 165 15.25 2.81 3.83
N ASP A 166 15.14 2.21 5.01
CA ASP A 166 16.24 2.03 5.96
C ASP A 166 16.71 0.58 5.94
N GLU A 167 18.02 0.36 6.16
CA GLU A 167 18.64 -0.96 6.16
C GLU A 167 19.55 -1.10 7.40
N VAL A 168 19.44 -2.24 8.10
CA VAL A 168 20.37 -2.66 9.15
C VAL A 168 20.91 -4.03 8.79
N ASP A 169 22.21 -4.11 8.51
CA ASP A 169 22.89 -5.36 8.18
C ASP A 169 23.19 -6.17 9.44
N PHE A 170 23.12 -7.49 9.32
CA PHE A 170 23.41 -8.43 10.40
C PHE A 170 23.96 -9.76 9.86
N ALA A 171 24.70 -10.45 10.72
CA ALA A 171 25.31 -11.74 10.43
C ALA A 171 24.91 -12.78 11.48
N GLY A 172 24.89 -14.05 11.07
CA GLY A 172 24.63 -15.19 11.94
C GLY A 172 23.15 -15.45 12.27
N GLY A 173 22.89 -16.64 12.82
CA GLY A 173 21.56 -17.05 13.30
C GLY A 173 20.54 -17.42 12.21
N ASN A 174 19.28 -17.57 12.63
CA ASN A 174 18.14 -17.71 11.73
C ASN A 174 17.85 -16.33 11.09
N PRO A 175 17.93 -16.16 9.76
CA PRO A 175 17.72 -14.87 9.12
C PRO A 175 16.35 -14.26 9.43
N THR A 176 15.31 -15.05 9.71
CA THR A 176 13.95 -14.54 9.95
C THR A 176 13.72 -14.01 11.36
N ALA A 177 14.61 -14.30 12.31
CA ALA A 177 14.39 -13.97 13.71
C ALA A 177 14.18 -12.46 14.00
N PRO A 178 14.78 -11.50 13.27
CA PRO A 178 14.42 -10.09 13.41
C PRO A 178 12.98 -9.78 12.99
N LEU A 179 12.46 -10.46 11.96
CA LEU A 179 11.03 -10.33 11.62
C LEU A 179 10.13 -10.97 12.67
N ASP A 180 10.54 -12.08 13.30
CA ASP A 180 9.78 -12.67 14.40
C ASP A 180 9.70 -11.72 15.60
N PHE A 181 10.77 -10.98 15.89
CA PHE A 181 10.75 -9.90 16.89
C PHE A 181 9.76 -8.79 16.52
N ILE A 182 9.70 -8.38 15.25
CA ILE A 182 8.78 -7.34 14.76
C ILE A 182 7.32 -7.84 14.72
N TRP A 183 7.11 -9.10 14.33
CA TRP A 183 5.79 -9.75 14.31
C TRP A 183 5.19 -9.85 15.71
N ASP A 184 6.03 -10.09 16.71
CA ASP A 184 5.64 -10.13 18.11
C ASP A 184 5.55 -8.74 18.75
N GLY A 185 4.62 -7.94 18.21
CA GLY A 185 4.37 -6.57 18.62
C GLY A 185 3.92 -6.41 20.07
N ALA A 186 3.29 -7.44 20.65
CA ALA A 186 2.76 -7.39 22.01
C ALA A 186 3.87 -7.18 23.06
N ARG A 187 5.10 -7.64 22.77
CA ARG A 187 6.26 -7.46 23.67
C ARG A 187 7.02 -6.16 23.43
N TRP A 188 6.60 -5.31 22.50
CA TRP A 188 7.31 -4.06 22.21
C TRP A 188 7.45 -3.12 23.40
N PRO A 189 6.47 -2.96 24.32
CA PRO A 189 6.65 -2.10 25.49
C PRO A 189 7.82 -2.53 26.41
N GLU A 190 8.15 -3.82 26.42
CA GLU A 190 9.28 -4.37 27.19
C GLU A 190 10.62 -4.26 26.45
N ARG A 191 10.57 -4.10 25.12
CA ARG A 191 11.71 -4.26 24.21
C ARG A 191 12.15 -2.95 23.55
N LEU A 192 11.24 -1.99 23.39
CA LEU A 192 11.42 -0.77 22.64
C LEU A 192 11.15 0.44 23.54
N PRO A 193 12.15 1.27 23.84
CA PRO A 193 12.03 2.35 24.83
C PRO A 193 11.05 3.46 24.44
N HIS A 194 10.71 3.58 23.15
CA HIS A 194 9.78 4.58 22.62
C HIS A 194 8.32 4.09 22.59
N VAL A 195 8.07 2.82 22.89
CA VAL A 195 6.72 2.22 22.88
C VAL A 195 6.18 2.21 24.30
N ALA A 196 5.13 2.99 24.55
CA ALA A 196 4.51 3.10 25.87
C ALA A 196 3.51 1.97 26.12
N ASP A 197 2.69 1.64 25.12
CA ASP A 197 1.65 0.62 25.23
C ASP A 197 1.35 0.00 23.86
N VAL A 198 0.93 -1.27 23.85
CA VAL A 198 0.50 -2.00 22.66
C VAL A 198 -0.73 -2.85 22.96
N THR A 199 -1.74 -2.73 22.11
CA THR A 199 -2.82 -3.71 21.97
C THR A 199 -2.68 -4.42 20.62
N LEU A 200 -2.32 -5.69 20.64
CA LEU A 200 -2.17 -6.53 19.45
C LEU A 200 -3.29 -7.58 19.39
N THR A 201 -4.05 -7.59 18.30
CA THR A 201 -5.12 -8.56 18.04
C THR A 201 -4.76 -9.41 16.84
N SER A 202 -4.72 -10.74 16.99
CA SER A 202 -4.62 -11.67 15.85
C SER A 202 -6.00 -11.83 15.24
N LEU A 203 -6.17 -11.43 13.99
CA LEU A 203 -7.42 -11.60 13.24
C LEU A 203 -7.43 -12.92 12.49
N GLN A 204 -6.25 -13.34 12.01
CA GLN A 204 -5.94 -14.63 11.39
C GLN A 204 -4.51 -15.02 11.80
N ASP A 205 -4.01 -16.17 11.36
CA ASP A 205 -2.65 -16.64 11.67
C ASP A 205 -1.57 -15.68 11.12
N ASP A 206 -1.83 -15.09 9.96
CA ASP A 206 -0.95 -14.19 9.21
C ASP A 206 -1.43 -12.73 9.20
N VAL A 207 -2.53 -12.40 9.89
CA VAL A 207 -3.11 -11.05 9.92
C VAL A 207 -3.26 -10.55 11.36
N GLN A 208 -2.74 -9.35 11.60
CA GLN A 208 -2.83 -8.67 12.90
C GLN A 208 -3.41 -7.26 12.76
N HIS A 209 -4.11 -6.83 13.80
CA HIS A 209 -4.41 -5.43 14.06
C HIS A 209 -3.58 -4.96 15.25
N LEU A 210 -2.76 -3.94 15.04
CA LEU A 210 -1.84 -3.37 16.03
C LEU A 210 -2.25 -1.94 16.32
N ALA A 211 -2.70 -1.68 17.55
CA ALA A 211 -2.79 -0.35 18.12
C ALA A 211 -1.61 -0.12 19.06
N MET A 212 -0.90 1.00 18.93
CA MET A 212 0.22 1.32 19.80
C MET A 212 0.26 2.80 20.16
N THR A 213 0.75 3.08 21.37
CA THR A 213 1.08 4.41 21.82
C THR A 213 2.59 4.56 21.85
N THR A 214 3.11 5.55 21.11
CA THR A 214 4.54 5.88 21.10
C THR A 214 4.78 7.20 21.84
N ARG A 215 5.93 7.30 22.50
CA ARG A 215 6.36 8.52 23.19
C ARG A 215 7.45 9.19 22.37
N THR A 216 7.21 10.44 21.96
CA THR A 216 8.22 11.27 21.29
C THR A 216 9.22 11.86 22.28
N ALA A 217 10.31 12.43 21.77
CA ALA A 217 11.34 13.06 22.61
C ALA A 217 10.82 14.22 23.48
N ASP A 218 9.74 14.90 23.05
CA ASP A 218 9.05 15.93 23.83
C ASP A 218 8.01 15.36 24.82
N SER A 219 8.05 14.05 25.08
CA SER A 219 7.16 13.31 25.97
C SER A 219 5.67 13.32 25.59
N LYS A 220 5.34 13.74 24.37
CA LYS A 220 3.98 13.59 23.83
C LYS A 220 3.74 12.14 23.44
N GLU A 221 2.48 11.73 23.59
CA GLU A 221 2.02 10.42 23.21
C GLU A 221 1.26 10.49 21.90
N HIS A 222 1.59 9.58 20.99
CA HIS A 222 0.95 9.44 19.69
C HIS A 222 0.38 8.03 19.56
N GLU A 223 -0.94 7.97 19.38
CA GLU A 223 -1.63 6.72 19.07
C GLU A 223 -1.57 6.47 17.56
N THR A 224 -1.26 5.22 17.21
CA THR A 224 -1.27 4.74 15.83
C THR A 224 -1.95 3.38 15.78
N MET A 225 -2.70 3.14 14.70
CA MET A 225 -3.35 1.86 14.44
C MET A 225 -2.95 1.36 13.07
N SER A 226 -2.68 0.07 12.93
CA SER A 226 -2.29 -0.53 11.67
C SER A 226 -2.81 -1.96 11.51
N TYR A 227 -3.13 -2.31 10.27
CA TYR A 227 -3.25 -3.71 9.87
C TYR A 227 -1.91 -4.19 9.36
N ARG A 228 -1.50 -5.39 9.79
CA ARG A 228 -0.24 -6.02 9.38
C ARG A 228 -0.51 -7.41 8.83
N VAL A 229 0.19 -7.78 7.77
CA VAL A 229 0.13 -9.10 7.15
C VAL A 229 1.54 -9.67 7.09
N ARG A 230 1.70 -10.90 7.55
CA ARG A 230 2.91 -11.69 7.36
C ARG A 230 2.81 -12.40 6.01
N LEU A 231 3.80 -12.14 5.16
CA LEU A 231 3.87 -12.68 3.81
C LEU A 231 4.97 -13.73 3.80
N ASP A 232 4.55 -14.99 3.87
CA ASP A 232 5.43 -16.13 3.70
C ASP A 232 5.61 -16.40 2.20
N ALA A 233 6.26 -15.47 1.51
CA ALA A 233 6.73 -15.73 0.15
C ALA A 233 7.98 -16.61 0.24
N ASP A 234 8.03 -17.70 -0.53
CA ASP A 234 9.12 -18.69 -0.63
C ASP A 234 10.54 -18.11 -0.88
N ARG A 235 10.69 -16.79 -0.99
CA ARG A 235 11.95 -16.10 -1.35
C ARG A 235 12.32 -14.96 -0.40
N HIS A 236 11.36 -14.17 0.10
CA HIS A 236 11.62 -12.97 0.90
C HIS A 236 10.57 -12.79 2.00
N PRO A 237 10.84 -13.29 3.21
CA PRO A 237 9.98 -13.07 4.37
C PRO A 237 9.71 -11.57 4.55
N THR A 238 8.43 -11.22 4.64
CA THR A 238 8.01 -9.82 4.69
C THR A 238 6.85 -9.65 5.66
N ILE A 239 6.82 -8.54 6.39
CA ILE A 239 5.64 -8.06 7.13
C ILE A 239 5.22 -6.75 6.48
N ALA A 240 4.13 -6.76 5.74
CA ALA A 240 3.53 -5.55 5.19
C ALA A 240 2.55 -4.95 6.20
N TYR A 241 2.45 -3.62 6.25
CA TYR A 241 1.47 -2.95 7.09
C TYR A 241 0.87 -1.71 6.42
N LYS A 242 -0.36 -1.39 6.83
CA LYS A 242 -1.08 -0.17 6.46
C LYS A 242 -1.54 0.51 7.73
N GLN A 243 -1.14 1.76 7.91
CA GLN A 243 -1.58 2.56 9.04
C GLN A 243 -2.94 3.19 8.73
N THR A 244 -3.90 3.05 9.65
CA THR A 244 -5.29 3.51 9.53
C THR A 244 -5.57 4.72 10.40
N THR A 245 -4.85 4.87 11.52
CA THR A 245 -4.82 6.12 12.31
C THR A 245 -3.49 6.82 12.05
N LEU A 246 -3.53 7.89 11.25
CA LEU A 246 -2.37 8.56 10.69
C LEU A 246 -1.95 9.81 11.50
N PRO A 247 -0.66 10.18 11.51
CA PRO A 247 -0.24 11.51 11.95
C PRO A 247 -0.86 12.60 11.03
N PRO A 248 -1.10 13.83 11.53
CA PRO A 248 -1.87 14.84 10.79
C PRO A 248 -1.31 15.24 9.42
N ALA A 249 0.02 15.17 9.22
CA ALA A 249 0.64 15.48 7.92
C ALA A 249 0.46 14.37 6.86
N LEU A 250 -0.03 13.18 7.23
CA LEU A 250 -0.10 12.04 6.32
C LEU A 250 -1.55 11.75 5.91
N VAL A 251 -1.76 11.67 4.61
CA VAL A 251 -3.02 11.20 4.01
C VAL A 251 -3.01 9.67 3.85
N ALA A 252 -1.82 9.09 3.70
CA ALA A 252 -1.62 7.65 3.68
C ALA A 252 -0.24 7.28 4.17
N HIS A 253 -0.13 6.11 4.81
CA HIS A 253 1.14 5.50 5.18
C HIS A 253 1.02 3.98 5.09
N ALA A 254 1.87 3.38 4.27
CA ALA A 254 2.10 1.95 4.24
C ALA A 254 3.59 1.68 4.47
N GLY A 255 3.92 0.52 4.99
CA GLY A 255 5.31 0.11 5.11
C GLY A 255 5.49 -1.39 5.03
N ARG A 256 6.76 -1.79 4.91
CA ARG A 256 7.17 -3.19 4.80
C ARG A 256 8.45 -3.40 5.59
N TRP A 257 8.45 -4.43 6.41
CA TRP A 257 9.65 -4.99 7.01
C TRP A 257 10.02 -6.21 6.19
N SER A 258 11.23 -6.28 5.65
CA SER A 258 11.65 -7.43 4.85
C SER A 258 13.10 -7.79 5.11
N ILE A 259 13.46 -9.02 4.75
CA ILE A 259 14.84 -9.49 4.78
C ILE A 259 15.32 -9.76 3.36
N ALA A 260 16.50 -9.25 3.05
CA ALA A 260 17.20 -9.52 1.81
C ALA A 260 18.68 -9.82 2.09
N PRO A 261 19.40 -10.50 1.18
CA PRO A 261 20.85 -10.54 1.23
C PRO A 261 21.43 -9.12 1.25
N SER A 262 22.46 -8.89 2.06
CA SER A 262 23.14 -7.59 2.11
C SER A 262 23.85 -7.31 0.78
N THR A 263 23.86 -6.04 0.39
CA THR A 263 24.61 -5.56 -0.78
C THR A 263 26.05 -5.17 -0.44
N LYS A 264 26.38 -5.06 0.85
CA LYS A 264 27.68 -4.58 1.33
C LYS A 264 28.68 -5.71 1.55
N GLU A 265 28.22 -6.80 2.16
CA GLU A 265 29.06 -7.95 2.51
C GLU A 265 28.38 -9.27 2.10
N ALA A 266 29.17 -10.18 1.56
CA ALA A 266 28.70 -11.52 1.22
C ALA A 266 28.32 -12.29 2.51
N GLU A 267 27.32 -13.17 2.40
CA GLU A 267 26.84 -14.02 3.51
C GLU A 267 26.22 -13.25 4.69
N GLN A 268 25.92 -11.95 4.51
CA GLN A 268 25.14 -11.15 5.46
C GLN A 268 23.72 -10.93 4.97
N TRP A 269 22.83 -10.66 5.93
CA TRP A 269 21.44 -10.29 5.70
C TRP A 269 21.23 -8.82 6.02
N SER A 270 20.24 -8.23 5.39
CA SER A 270 19.80 -6.86 5.61
C SER A 270 18.33 -6.87 6.03
N LEU A 271 18.05 -6.39 7.23
CA LEU A 271 16.70 -6.07 7.66
C LEU A 271 16.34 -4.70 7.09
N ARG A 272 15.28 -4.66 6.30
CA ARG A 272 14.82 -3.47 5.58
C ARG A 272 13.52 -2.96 6.16
N SER A 273 13.39 -1.65 6.26
CA SER A 273 12.13 -0.97 6.55
C SER A 273 11.82 0.01 5.43
N TRP A 274 10.89 -0.36 4.56
CA TRP A 274 10.35 0.53 3.53
C TRP A 274 9.15 1.29 4.06
N HIS A 275 9.09 2.59 3.77
CA HIS A 275 7.96 3.46 4.02
C HIS A 275 7.52 4.10 2.72
N GLY A 276 6.22 4.07 2.46
CA GLY A 276 5.57 4.87 1.43
C GLY A 276 4.49 5.74 2.07
N VAL A 277 4.53 7.04 1.80
CA VAL A 277 3.61 8.02 2.37
C VAL A 277 3.06 8.99 1.33
N LEU A 278 1.80 9.39 1.51
CA LEU A 278 1.21 10.53 0.83
C LEU A 278 1.13 11.67 1.84
N VAL A 279 1.89 12.73 1.62
CA VAL A 279 2.05 13.84 2.56
C VAL A 279 1.16 15.00 2.13
N ASP A 280 0.38 15.54 3.06
CA ASP A 280 -0.39 16.77 2.90
C ASP A 280 0.53 17.98 3.12
N ILE A 281 0.66 18.83 2.10
CA ILE A 281 1.61 19.95 2.06
C ILE A 281 1.23 21.02 3.08
N GLU A 282 -0.06 21.35 3.19
CA GLU A 282 -0.55 22.39 4.10
C GLU A 282 -0.37 21.97 5.55
N HIS A 283 -0.88 20.81 5.94
CA HIS A 283 -0.75 20.30 7.31
C HIS A 283 0.71 20.02 7.68
N CYS A 284 1.55 19.63 6.72
CA CYS A 284 2.98 19.48 6.98
C CYS A 284 3.66 20.83 7.27
N ARG A 285 3.31 21.90 6.53
CA ARG A 285 3.79 23.27 6.81
C ARG A 285 3.37 23.77 8.18
N GLU A 286 2.11 23.52 8.54
CA GLU A 286 1.57 23.88 9.85
C GLU A 286 2.35 23.20 10.98
N LEU A 287 2.60 21.89 10.85
CA LEU A 287 3.38 21.13 11.85
C LEU A 287 4.84 21.57 11.92
N LEU A 288 5.43 21.99 10.80
CA LEU A 288 6.77 22.56 10.77
C LEU A 288 6.83 23.99 11.31
N GLY A 289 5.69 24.66 11.47
CA GLY A 289 5.62 26.08 11.81
C GLY A 289 6.23 26.98 10.73
N SER A 290 6.28 26.51 9.49
CA SER A 290 6.94 27.17 8.35
C SER A 290 6.02 27.13 7.13
N PRO A 291 5.22 28.19 6.89
CA PRO A 291 4.31 28.26 5.73
C PRO A 291 5.02 28.16 4.38
N GLU A 292 6.29 28.55 4.33
CA GLU A 292 7.12 28.53 3.12
C GLU A 292 7.96 27.26 3.00
N ALA A 293 7.79 26.27 3.91
CA ALA A 293 8.54 25.03 3.84
C ALA A 293 8.35 24.39 2.46
N GLY A 294 9.48 24.08 1.82
CA GLY A 294 9.53 23.39 0.55
C GLY A 294 9.42 21.88 0.72
N ILE A 295 9.15 21.17 -0.38
CA ILE A 295 9.01 19.70 -0.41
C ILE A 295 10.23 19.00 0.20
N ASP A 296 11.45 19.49 -0.04
CA ASP A 296 12.66 18.86 0.49
C ASP A 296 12.76 18.96 2.03
N GLU A 297 12.25 20.04 2.61
CA GLU A 297 12.19 20.20 4.06
C GLU A 297 11.16 19.25 4.68
N MET A 298 9.99 19.14 4.06
CA MET A 298 8.95 18.19 4.46
C MET A 298 9.45 16.74 4.36
N LYS A 299 10.12 16.38 3.26
CA LYS A 299 10.76 15.06 3.09
C LYS A 299 11.75 14.76 4.22
N ARG A 300 12.62 15.72 4.58
CA ARG A 300 13.56 15.56 5.70
C ARG A 300 12.85 15.35 7.03
N ALA A 301 11.79 16.12 7.30
CA ALA A 301 11.03 16.00 8.53
C ALA A 301 10.32 14.65 8.65
N VAL A 302 9.62 14.23 7.59
CA VAL A 302 8.95 12.92 7.51
C VAL A 302 9.97 11.78 7.64
N ARG A 303 11.08 11.86 6.91
CA ARG A 303 12.17 10.88 6.97
C ARG A 303 12.77 10.75 8.37
N GLY A 304 13.01 11.87 9.05
CA GLY A 304 13.55 11.89 10.40
C GLY A 304 12.61 11.25 11.41
N ALA A 305 11.32 11.61 11.36
CA ALA A 305 10.32 11.09 12.28
C ALA A 305 10.06 9.59 12.11
N LEU A 306 9.72 9.16 10.89
CA LEU A 306 9.37 7.76 10.63
C LEU A 306 10.61 6.85 10.62
N GLY A 307 11.69 7.31 10.00
CA GLY A 307 12.94 6.56 9.92
C GLY A 307 13.62 6.38 11.26
N GLY A 308 13.60 7.39 12.13
CA GLY A 308 14.14 7.29 13.49
C GLY A 308 13.48 6.17 14.30
N ASN A 309 12.14 6.12 14.28
CA ASN A 309 11.37 5.07 14.96
C ASN A 309 11.69 3.67 14.39
N SER A 310 11.74 3.55 13.06
CA SER A 310 12.03 2.28 12.40
C SER A 310 13.45 1.80 12.67
N LEU A 311 14.45 2.68 12.62
CA LEU A 311 15.84 2.34 12.92
C LEU A 311 16.01 1.83 14.35
N VAL A 312 15.40 2.49 15.34
CA VAL A 312 15.42 2.01 16.74
C VAL A 312 14.85 0.60 16.85
N THR A 313 13.73 0.33 16.15
CA THR A 313 13.10 -1.00 16.13
C THR A 313 13.99 -2.04 15.47
N MET A 314 14.58 -1.74 14.31
CA MET A 314 15.46 -2.67 13.59
C MET A 314 16.73 -2.98 14.36
N THR A 315 17.37 -1.97 14.97
CA THR A 315 18.56 -2.16 15.80
C THR A 315 18.26 -3.03 17.01
N ALA A 316 17.10 -2.85 17.66
CA ALA A 316 16.68 -3.72 18.76
C ALA A 316 16.43 -5.16 18.29
N ALA A 317 15.76 -5.34 17.15
CA ALA A 317 15.48 -6.65 16.57
C ALA A 317 16.77 -7.42 16.21
N VAL A 318 17.72 -6.75 15.57
CA VAL A 318 19.04 -7.32 15.24
C VAL A 318 19.87 -7.58 16.50
N GLY A 319 19.89 -6.65 17.45
CA GLY A 319 20.59 -6.82 18.74
C GLY A 319 20.05 -8.00 19.55
N HIS A 320 18.75 -8.30 19.42
CA HIS A 320 18.15 -9.47 20.08
C HIS A 320 18.76 -10.79 19.61
N LEU A 321 19.17 -10.90 18.34
CA LEU A 321 19.86 -12.09 17.81
C LEU A 321 21.17 -12.38 18.54
N GLN A 322 21.89 -11.34 18.95
CA GLN A 322 23.19 -11.46 19.59
C GLN A 322 23.09 -11.84 21.07
N SER A 323 21.89 -11.71 21.65
CA SER A 323 21.60 -12.03 23.04
C SER A 323 21.01 -13.43 23.25
N MET A 324 20.64 -14.13 22.16
CA MET A 324 20.16 -15.51 22.15
C MET A 324 21.32 -16.49 21.96
#